data_AF-A0A1F8BBV2-F1
#
_entry.id   AF-A0A1F8BBV2-F1
#
_cell.length_a   1.000
_cell.length_b   1.000
_cell.length_c   1.000
_cell.angle_alpha   90.00
_cell.angle_beta   90.00
_cell.angle_gamma   90.00
#
_symmetry.space_group_name_H-M   'P 1'
#
loop_
_entity.id
_entity.type
_entity.pdbx_description
1 polymer ?
#
loop_
_entity_poly.entity_id
_entity_poly.type
_entity_poly.pdbx_seq_one_letter_code
_entity_poly.pdbx_strand_id
1 'polypeptide(L)' 'MIILILIMSVFLFVFPKSVYAYIDPGSGSYLTQVILGVIFGGLFMLKVYWRKIKNVFSKGSSKKNDEKLSKNE' A
#
# COMPACT_ATOMS: atom_id res chain seq x y z
N MET A 1 11.08 -18.00 42.24
CA MET A 1 11.09 -17.78 40.77
C MET A 1 10.09 -16.71 40.34
N ILE A 2 8.79 -16.86 40.65
CA ILE A 2 7.73 -15.89 40.28
C ILE A 2 7.96 -14.49 40.85
N ILE A 3 8.33 -14.38 42.13
CA ILE A 3 8.63 -13.08 42.77
C ILE A 3 9.81 -12.37 42.10
N LEU A 4 10.84 -13.13 41.70
CA LEU A 4 12.00 -12.60 41.00
C LEU A 4 11.61 -12.03 39.61
N ILE A 5 10.72 -12.73 38.90
CA ILE A 5 10.18 -12.29 37.60
C ILE A 5 9.35 -11.01 37.75
N LEU A 6 8.53 -10.93 38.80
CA LEU A 6 7.69 -9.77 39.10
C LEU A 6 8.54 -8.53 39.42
N ILE A 7 9.58 -8.70 40.24
CA ILE A 7 10.53 -7.63 40.58
C ILE A 7 11.27 -7.16 39.32
N MET A 8 11.72 -8.08 38.46
CA MET A 8 12.37 -7.73 37.20
C MET A 8 11.44 -6.94 36.26
N SER A 9 10.18 -7.37 36.15
CA SER A 9 9.17 -6.67 35.36
C SER A 9 8.94 -5.24 35.85
N VAL A 10 8.75 -5.05 37.16
CA VAL A 10 8.57 -3.71 37.75
C VAL A 10 9.79 -2.83 37.50
N PHE A 11 11.00 -3.38 37.65
CA PHE A 11 12.24 -2.65 37.42
C PHE A 11 12.38 -2.14 35.97
N LEU A 12 11.99 -2.95 34.98
CA LEU A 12 12.01 -2.58 33.56
C LEU A 12 11.02 -1.45 33.21
N PHE A 13 9.89 -1.35 33.93
CA PHE A 13 8.88 -0.31 33.73
C PHE A 13 9.23 1.03 34.40
N VAL A 14 9.96 1.02 35.53
CA VAL A 14 10.32 2.24 36.27
C VAL A 14 11.47 3.01 35.59
N PHE A 15 12.34 2.32 34.85
CA PHE A 15 13.48 2.93 34.16
C PHE A 15 13.41 2.70 32.64
N PRO A 16 12.46 3.34 31.92
CA PRO A 16 12.40 3.21 30.48
C PRO A 16 13.63 3.87 29.84
N LYS A 17 14.41 3.09 29.10
CA LYS A 17 15.50 3.62 28.26
C LYS A 17 14.87 4.32 27.05
N SER A 18 15.23 5.56 26.75
CA SER A 18 14.72 6.23 25.54
C SER A 18 15.32 5.58 24.30
N VAL A 19 14.51 4.81 23.57
CA VAL A 19 14.91 4.21 22.29
C VAL A 19 14.21 4.99 21.18
N TYR A 20 14.97 5.85 20.50
CA TYR A 20 14.46 6.77 19.47
C TYR A 20 14.21 6.13 18.09
N ALA A 21 14.54 4.84 17.92
CA ALA A 21 14.36 4.11 16.66
C ALA A 21 13.77 2.71 16.93
N TYR A 22 12.82 2.63 17.87
CA TYR A 22 12.06 1.41 18.09
C TYR A 22 10.91 1.38 17.08
N ILE A 23 11.02 0.51 16.08
CA ILE A 23 9.82 0.00 15.43
C ILE A 23 9.21 -0.94 16.46
N ASP A 24 8.30 -0.42 17.29
CA ASP A 24 7.47 -1.21 18.18
C ASP A 24 6.96 -2.44 17.43
N PRO A 25 6.97 -3.66 17.99
CA PRO A 25 6.49 -4.86 17.30
C PRO A 25 5.04 -4.70 16.79
N GLY A 26 4.23 -3.85 17.45
CA GLY A 26 2.93 -3.41 16.95
C GLY A 26 3.01 -2.50 15.72
N SER A 27 3.91 -1.53 15.70
CA SER A 27 4.14 -0.64 14.55
C SER A 27 4.76 -1.35 13.34
N GLY A 28 5.62 -2.35 13.56
CA GLY A 28 6.16 -3.19 12.49
C GLY A 28 5.08 -4.04 11.81
N SER A 29 4.16 -4.58 12.62
CA SER A 29 2.98 -5.32 12.11
C SER A 29 2.06 -4.40 11.31
N TYR A 30 1.81 -3.19 11.80
CA TYR A 30 0.99 -2.19 11.11
C TYR A 30 1.60 -1.78 9.77
N LEU A 31 2.91 -1.52 9.71
CA LEU A 31 3.59 -1.19 8.47
C LEU A 31 3.45 -2.32 7.42
N THR A 32 3.61 -3.56 7.85
CA THR A 32 3.44 -4.74 6.98
C THR A 32 2.00 -4.84 6.46
N GLN A 33 1.00 -4.59 7.31
CA GLN A 33 -0.40 -4.57 6.91
C GLN A 33 -0.71 -3.49 5.88
N VAL A 34 -0.17 -2.28 6.05
CA VAL A 34 -0.34 -1.18 5.09
C VAL A 34 0.28 -1.55 3.74
N ILE A 35 1.51 -2.09 3.73
CA ILE A 35 2.18 -2.51 2.50
C ILE A 35 1.36 -3.58 1.77
N LEU A 36 0.93 -4.61 2.49
CA LEU A 36 0.10 -5.68 1.90
C LEU A 36 -1.24 -5.14 1.40
N GLY A 37 -1.88 -4.24 2.17
CA GLY A 37 -3.13 -3.59 1.78
C GLY A 37 -3.00 -2.77 0.49
N VAL A 38 -1.91 -2.01 0.35
CA VAL A 38 -1.63 -1.24 -0.88
C VAL A 38 -1.34 -2.16 -2.05
N ILE A 39 -0.56 -3.23 -1.87
CA ILE A 39 -0.26 -4.18 -2.95
C ILE A 39 -1.53 -4.88 -3.41
N PHE A 40 -2.25 -5.54 -2.51
CA PHE A 40 -3.45 -6.30 -2.90
C PHE A 40 -4.58 -5.38 -3.35
N GLY A 41 -4.80 -4.26 -2.67
CA GLY A 41 -5.79 -3.25 -3.05
C GLY A 41 -5.48 -2.64 -4.41
N GLY A 42 -4.22 -2.29 -4.66
CA GLY A 42 -3.76 -1.75 -5.94
C GLY A 42 -3.89 -2.74 -7.08
N LEU A 43 -3.47 -3.99 -6.88
CA LEU A 43 -3.64 -5.07 -7.87
C LEU A 43 -5.12 -5.35 -8.16
N PHE A 44 -5.96 -5.39 -7.13
CA PHE A 44 -7.40 -5.57 -7.30
C PHE A 44 -8.02 -4.42 -8.09
N MET A 45 -7.68 -3.17 -7.74
CA MET A 45 -8.16 -1.99 -8.44
C MET A 45 -7.71 -2.00 -9.91
N LEU A 46 -6.45 -2.35 -10.18
CA LEU A 46 -5.93 -2.50 -11.53
C LEU A 46 -6.72 -3.54 -12.34
N LYS A 47 -7.01 -4.70 -11.73
CA LYS A 47 -7.82 -5.76 -12.34
C LYS A 47 -9.24 -5.29 -12.65
N VAL A 48 -9.91 -4.63 -11.71
CA VAL A 48 -11.29 -4.12 -11.86
C VAL A 48 -11.37 -3.05 -12.96
N TYR A 49 -10.42 -2.11 -12.97
CA TYR A 49 -10.43 -0.98 -13.89
C TYR A 49 -9.65 -1.20 -15.18
N TRP A 50 -9.11 -2.40 -15.42
CA TRP A 50 -8.29 -2.72 -16.60
C TRP A 50 -8.93 -2.29 -17.92
N ARG A 51 -10.25 -2.47 -18.07
CA ARG A 51 -10.99 -2.03 -19.27
C ARG A 51 -11.04 -0.51 -19.40
N LYS A 52 -11.29 0.23 -18.31
CA LYS A 52 -11.31 1.70 -18.33
C LYS A 52 -9.92 2.25 -18.63
N ILE A 53 -8.88 1.69 -18.02
CA ILE A 53 -7.48 2.06 -18.27
C ILE A 53 -7.17 1.87 -19.77
N LYS A 54 -7.43 0.68 -20.33
CA LYS A 54 -7.23 0.42 -21.77
C LYS A 54 -8.00 1.39 -22.66
N ASN A 55 -9.24 1.74 -22.31
CA ASN A 55 -10.05 2.67 -23.09
C ASN A 55 -9.50 4.11 -23.05
N VAL A 56 -8.95 4.56 -21.93
CA VAL A 56 -8.30 5.87 -21.81
C VAL A 56 -7.05 5.93 -22.70
N PHE A 57 -6.23 4.87 -22.69
CA PHE A 57 -5.04 4.79 -23.54
C PHE A 57 -5.36 4.56 -25.03
N SER A 58 -6.46 3.85 -25.35
CA SER A 58 -6.88 3.57 -26.73
C SER A 58 -7.55 4.77 -27.42
N LYS A 59 -8.21 5.67 -26.66
CA LYS A 59 -8.93 6.83 -27.23
C LYS A 59 -8.03 7.80 -28.01
N GLY A 60 -6.71 7.74 -27.83
CA GLY A 60 -5.74 8.51 -28.62
C GLY A 60 -5.55 8.01 -30.06
N SER A 61 -5.95 6.77 -30.39
CA SER A 61 -5.66 6.15 -31.70
C SER A 61 -6.81 6.26 -32.71
N SER A 62 -8.04 6.54 -32.27
CA SER A 62 -9.21 6.49 -33.15
C SER A 62 -9.46 7.76 -33.99
N LYS A 63 -8.77 8.88 -33.72
CA LYS A 63 -9.05 10.15 -34.40
C LYS A 63 -8.43 10.28 -35.80
N LYS A 64 -7.74 9.24 -36.32
CA LYS A 64 -7.05 9.30 -37.62
C LYS A 64 -7.83 8.74 -38.81
N ASN A 65 -8.95 8.05 -38.60
CA ASN A 65 -9.69 7.40 -39.70
C ASN A 65 -10.89 8.21 -40.23
N ASP A 66 -11.46 9.11 -39.43
CA ASP A 66 -12.66 9.87 -39.86
C ASP A 66 -12.32 11.06 -40.79
N GLU A 67 -11.09 11.58 -40.72
CA GLU A 67 -10.65 12.71 -41.58
C GLU A 67 -10.23 12.24 -42.99
N LYS A 68 -9.93 10.95 -43.17
CA LYS A 68 -9.57 10.40 -44.49
C LYS A 68 -10.77 10.04 -45.37
N LEU A 69 -11.97 9.94 -44.81
CA LEU A 69 -13.17 9.57 -45.59
C LEU A 69 -13.86 10.78 -46.24
N SER A 70 -13.70 12.00 -45.70
CA SER A 70 -14.29 13.23 -46.26
C SER A 70 -13.45 13.95 -47.31
N LYS A 71 -12.19 13.55 -47.52
CA LYS A 71 -11.30 14.14 -48.53
C LYS A 71 -11.26 13.39 -49.86
N ASN A 72 -11.95 12.25 -49.93
CA ASN A 72 -12.01 11.40 -51.13
C ASN A 72 -13.41 11.35 -51.75
N GLU A 73 -14.35 12.16 -51.25
CA GLU A 73 -15.65 12.45 -51.88
C GLU A 73 -15.62 13.78 -52.63
#